data_AF-A0A524LNL6-F1
#
_entry.id   AF-A0A524LNL6-F1
#
_cell.length_a   1.000
_cell.length_b   1.000
_cell.length_c   1.000
_cell.angle_alpha   90.00
_cell.angle_beta   90.00
_cell.angle_gamma   90.00
#
_symmetry.space_group_name_H-M   'P 1'
#
loop_
_entity.id
_entity.type
_entity.pdbx_description
1 polymer ?
#
loop_
_entity_poly.entity_id
_entity_poly.type
_entity_poly.pdbx_seq_one_letter_code
_entity_poly.pdbx_strand_id
1 'polypeptide(L)'
;FEGKRIAAPQIGNSQDISLRSYLSENQLKPYDKGGSVIVLNIPNPDIYTLFAKGDLDAAWVPEPWATILVQDLDGKRLFFEEELWPESKFASVLLIGRLEYVTENPEIVAKWLESHQQTANWIHDNHKETRIIFNEFMQNTMGQTLSDEVVDEALANLELTTDYFDVSVNTFAKRADTLGYLGRDGYSLDGIFFNITSNESFEEDN
;
A
#
# COMPACT_ATOMS: atom_id res chain seq x y z
N PHE A 1 -18.43 14.28 -1.33
CA PHE A 1 -17.93 13.49 -2.47
C PHE A 1 -18.62 13.84 -3.79
N GLU A 2 -19.94 14.11 -3.85
CA GLU A 2 -20.58 14.50 -5.11
C GLU A 2 -19.99 15.76 -5.76
N GLY A 3 -19.74 15.72 -7.06
CA GLY A 3 -19.13 16.80 -7.83
C GLY A 3 -17.65 17.06 -7.51
N LYS A 4 -17.05 16.30 -6.58
CA LYS A 4 -15.68 16.49 -6.13
C LYS A 4 -14.68 15.80 -7.03
N ARG A 5 -13.52 16.42 -7.20
CA ARG A 5 -12.35 15.92 -7.92
C ARG A 5 -11.40 15.26 -6.95
N ILE A 6 -11.27 13.96 -7.05
CA ILE A 6 -10.51 13.13 -6.11
C ILE A 6 -9.42 12.42 -6.88
N ALA A 7 -8.18 12.60 -6.45
CA ALA A 7 -7.07 11.89 -7.05
C ALA A 7 -6.74 10.60 -6.29
N ALA A 8 -6.32 9.59 -7.03
CA ALA A 8 -5.57 8.46 -6.54
C ALA A 8 -4.35 8.27 -7.45
N PRO A 9 -3.33 7.49 -7.05
CA PRO A 9 -2.24 7.11 -7.93
C PRO A 9 -2.72 6.19 -9.08
N GLN A 10 -1.82 5.38 -9.64
CA GLN A 10 -2.06 4.58 -10.83
C GLN A 10 -3.35 3.74 -10.78
N ILE A 11 -4.02 3.59 -11.92
CA ILE A 11 -5.21 2.74 -12.05
C ILE A 11 -4.92 1.31 -11.60
N GLY A 12 -5.84 0.73 -10.82
CA GLY A 12 -5.74 -0.65 -10.35
C GLY A 12 -4.71 -0.88 -9.23
N ASN A 13 -4.06 0.16 -8.71
CA ASN A 13 -3.27 0.04 -7.50
C ASN A 13 -4.17 -0.01 -6.24
N SER A 14 -3.57 -0.23 -5.07
CA SER A 14 -4.32 -0.35 -3.80
C SER A 14 -5.18 0.87 -3.50
N GLN A 15 -4.66 2.09 -3.68
CA GLN A 15 -5.41 3.33 -3.40
C GLN A 15 -6.58 3.56 -4.37
N ASP A 16 -6.41 3.26 -5.67
CA ASP A 16 -7.50 3.33 -6.64
C ASP A 16 -8.59 2.31 -6.35
N ILE A 17 -8.21 1.07 -6.01
CA ILE A 17 -9.15 0.02 -5.59
C ILE A 17 -9.89 0.44 -4.32
N SER A 18 -9.19 0.94 -3.29
CA SER A 18 -9.78 1.39 -2.03
C SER A 18 -10.74 2.56 -2.24
N LEU A 19 -10.32 3.60 -2.99
CA LEU A 19 -11.18 4.74 -3.32
C LEU A 19 -12.45 4.30 -4.03
N ARG A 20 -12.35 3.51 -5.09
CA ARG A 20 -13.51 3.09 -5.88
C ARG A 20 -14.43 2.16 -5.10
N SER A 21 -13.87 1.29 -4.27
CA SER A 21 -14.65 0.43 -3.36
C SER A 21 -15.43 1.27 -2.35
N TYR A 22 -14.77 2.23 -1.70
CA TYR A 22 -15.41 3.15 -0.76
C TYR A 22 -16.55 3.94 -1.41
N LEU A 23 -16.35 4.45 -2.63
CA LEU A 23 -17.42 5.12 -3.38
C LEU A 23 -18.61 4.18 -3.57
N SER A 24 -18.39 2.96 -4.05
CA SER A 24 -19.46 1.99 -4.29
C SER A 24 -20.21 1.60 -3.01
N GLU A 25 -19.50 1.34 -1.91
CA GLU A 25 -20.08 1.00 -0.60
C GLU A 25 -20.97 2.14 -0.06
N ASN A 26 -20.64 3.39 -0.39
CA ASN A 26 -21.39 4.58 0.00
C ASN A 26 -22.41 5.04 -1.07
N GLN A 27 -22.78 4.17 -2.01
CA GLN A 27 -23.75 4.47 -3.08
C GLN A 27 -23.34 5.64 -4.00
N LEU A 28 -22.05 5.98 -4.01
CA LEU A 28 -21.44 6.97 -4.89
C LEU A 28 -20.84 6.28 -6.11
N LYS A 29 -20.74 7.02 -7.23
CA LYS A 29 -20.19 6.48 -8.48
C LYS A 29 -19.24 7.47 -9.15
N PRO A 30 -18.16 6.98 -9.79
CA PRO A 30 -17.36 7.76 -10.70
C PRO A 30 -18.17 8.36 -11.85
N TYR A 31 -17.80 9.55 -12.31
CA TYR A 31 -18.47 10.29 -13.37
C TYR A 31 -18.50 9.53 -14.70
N ASP A 32 -17.39 8.88 -15.05
CA ASP A 32 -17.25 8.01 -16.24
C ASP A 32 -18.11 6.73 -16.17
N LYS A 33 -18.67 6.43 -14.99
CA LYS A 33 -19.61 5.32 -14.75
C LYS A 33 -21.05 5.81 -14.50
N GLY A 34 -21.36 7.05 -14.89
CA GLY A 34 -22.69 7.66 -14.77
C GLY A 34 -23.00 8.24 -13.38
N GLY A 35 -21.99 8.43 -12.54
CA GLY A 35 -22.10 9.14 -11.26
C GLY A 35 -21.67 10.61 -11.33
N SER A 36 -21.30 11.16 -10.18
CA SER A 36 -20.92 12.58 -10.03
C SER A 36 -19.50 12.80 -9.54
N VAL A 37 -18.80 11.75 -9.10
CA VAL A 37 -17.45 11.88 -8.51
C VAL A 37 -16.40 11.83 -9.61
N ILE A 38 -15.52 12.82 -9.70
CA ILE A 38 -14.46 12.83 -10.72
C ILE A 38 -13.22 12.18 -10.12
N VAL A 39 -12.90 10.96 -10.56
CA VAL A 39 -11.69 10.23 -10.11
C VAL A 39 -10.57 10.46 -11.11
N LEU A 40 -9.41 10.91 -10.62
CA LEU A 40 -8.21 11.15 -11.42
C LEU A 40 -7.09 10.21 -10.96
N ASN A 41 -6.64 9.31 -11.83
CA ASN A 41 -5.52 8.42 -11.58
C ASN A 41 -4.23 9.04 -12.16
N ILE A 42 -3.42 9.67 -11.31
CA ILE A 42 -2.22 10.43 -11.72
C ILE A 42 -1.06 10.21 -10.74
N PRO A 43 0.21 10.38 -11.14
CA PRO A 43 1.35 10.23 -10.25
C PRO A 43 1.30 11.16 -9.02
N ASN A 44 1.78 10.70 -7.87
CA ASN A 44 1.73 11.48 -6.62
C ASN A 44 2.35 12.90 -6.70
N PRO A 45 3.48 13.14 -7.42
CA PRO A 45 3.98 14.51 -7.60
C PRO A 45 3.00 15.44 -8.34
N ASP A 46 2.21 14.90 -9.27
CA ASP A 46 1.18 15.66 -9.97
C ASP A 46 -0.04 15.90 -9.07
N ILE A 47 -0.38 14.91 -8.21
CA ILE A 47 -1.40 15.07 -7.15
C ILE A 47 -1.03 16.25 -6.26
N TYR A 48 0.20 16.29 -5.74
CA TYR A 48 0.69 17.40 -4.92
C TYR A 48 0.52 18.74 -5.64
N THR A 49 0.97 18.81 -6.89
CA THR A 49 0.92 20.05 -7.68
C THR A 49 -0.51 20.54 -7.91
N LEU A 50 -1.44 19.64 -8.23
CA LEU A 50 -2.85 19.99 -8.47
C LEU A 50 -3.60 20.29 -7.16
N PHE A 51 -3.27 19.60 -6.07
CA PHE A 51 -3.81 19.88 -4.75
C PHE A 51 -3.38 21.28 -4.28
N ALA A 52 -2.10 21.62 -4.41
CA ALA A 52 -1.57 22.95 -4.08
C ALA A 52 -2.23 24.09 -4.88
N LYS A 53 -2.67 23.81 -6.11
CA LYS A 53 -3.39 24.77 -6.97
C LYS A 53 -4.89 24.89 -6.63
N GLY A 54 -5.44 23.98 -5.82
CA GLY A 54 -6.88 23.87 -5.59
C GLY A 54 -7.64 23.20 -6.74
N ASP A 55 -6.94 22.54 -7.67
CA ASP A 55 -7.53 21.80 -8.79
C ASP A 55 -8.02 20.39 -8.39
N LEU A 56 -7.71 19.95 -7.16
CA LEU A 56 -8.22 18.74 -6.52
C LEU A 56 -8.93 19.11 -5.22
N ASP A 57 -10.07 18.48 -4.98
CA ASP A 57 -10.80 18.63 -3.71
C ASP A 57 -10.29 17.67 -2.63
N ALA A 58 -9.77 16.50 -3.04
CA ALA A 58 -9.27 15.46 -2.15
C ALA A 58 -8.26 14.56 -2.88
N ALA A 59 -7.50 13.79 -2.12
CA ALA A 59 -6.63 12.74 -2.63
C ALA A 59 -6.65 11.52 -1.71
N TRP A 60 -6.61 10.34 -2.30
CA TRP A 60 -6.42 9.05 -1.61
C TRP A 60 -5.03 8.54 -1.96
N VAL A 61 -4.07 8.74 -1.08
CA VAL A 61 -2.64 8.52 -1.34
C VAL A 61 -1.96 7.79 -0.20
N PRO A 62 -0.90 7.00 -0.46
CA PRO A 62 -0.14 6.35 0.60
C PRO A 62 0.74 7.35 1.36
N GLU A 63 1.30 6.93 2.49
CA GLU A 63 2.42 7.64 3.10
C GLU A 63 3.68 7.58 2.20
N PRO A 64 4.56 8.60 2.23
CA PRO A 64 4.47 9.83 3.03
C PRO A 64 3.60 10.93 2.38
N TRP A 65 2.97 10.67 1.23
CA TRP A 65 2.23 11.71 0.50
C TRP A 65 1.02 12.23 1.26
N ALA A 66 0.32 11.36 2.00
CA ALA A 66 -0.78 11.79 2.85
C ALA A 66 -0.30 12.82 3.90
N THR A 67 0.83 12.55 4.56
CA THR A 67 1.46 13.49 5.52
C THR A 67 1.93 14.77 4.84
N ILE A 68 2.58 14.67 3.67
CA ILE A 68 3.03 15.84 2.89
C ILE A 68 1.85 16.76 2.56
N LEU A 69 0.71 16.22 2.08
CA LEU A 69 -0.45 17.05 1.75
C LEU A 69 -1.03 17.75 2.99
N VAL A 70 -0.98 17.11 4.15
CA VAL A 70 -1.46 17.69 5.42
C VAL A 70 -0.51 18.80 5.90
N GLN A 71 0.78 18.51 6.02
CA GLN A 71 1.75 19.42 6.61
C GLN A 71 2.14 20.58 5.67
N ASP A 72 2.34 20.30 4.38
CA ASP A 72 2.87 21.31 3.44
C ASP A 72 1.77 22.15 2.78
N LEU A 73 0.56 21.61 2.66
CA LEU A 73 -0.54 22.21 1.88
C LEU A 73 -1.83 22.43 2.70
N ASP A 74 -1.74 22.40 4.04
CA ASP A 74 -2.86 22.54 4.96
C ASP A 74 -4.03 21.57 4.68
N GLY A 75 -3.71 20.42 4.08
CA GLY A 75 -4.65 19.35 3.83
C GLY A 75 -5.25 18.84 5.15
N LYS A 76 -6.51 18.42 5.10
CA LYS A 76 -7.18 17.81 6.26
C LYS A 76 -7.33 16.33 6.03
N ARG A 77 -6.69 15.52 6.89
CA ARG A 77 -6.91 14.08 6.91
C ARG A 77 -8.36 13.80 7.31
N LEU A 78 -9.08 13.10 6.45
CA LEU A 78 -10.49 12.79 6.69
C LEU A 78 -10.67 11.50 7.49
N PHE A 79 -9.79 10.53 7.26
CA PHE A 79 -9.70 9.26 7.96
C PHE A 79 -8.33 8.64 7.67
N PHE A 80 -7.94 7.65 8.47
CA PHE A 80 -6.86 6.74 8.13
C PHE A 80 -7.44 5.52 7.39
N GLU A 81 -6.75 5.02 6.37
CA GLU A 81 -7.32 3.98 5.50
C GLU A 81 -7.62 2.71 6.27
N GLU A 82 -6.77 2.34 7.23
CA GLU A 82 -6.91 1.15 8.05
C GLU A 82 -8.24 1.11 8.81
N GLU A 83 -8.81 2.27 9.19
CA GLU A 83 -10.13 2.35 9.83
C GLU A 83 -11.26 1.79 8.95
N LEU A 84 -11.04 1.68 7.64
CA LEU A 84 -11.98 1.16 6.64
C LEU A 84 -11.78 -0.33 6.35
N TRP A 85 -10.81 -0.98 6.99
CA TRP A 85 -10.50 -2.39 6.82
C TRP A 85 -10.97 -3.23 8.01
N PRO A 86 -11.33 -4.50 7.78
CA PRO A 86 -11.51 -5.46 8.87
C PRO A 86 -10.29 -5.45 9.79
N GLU A 87 -10.53 -5.53 11.10
CA GLU A 87 -9.47 -5.55 12.14
C GLU A 87 -8.56 -4.32 12.17
N SER A 88 -8.96 -3.24 11.48
CA SER A 88 -8.16 -2.02 11.33
C SER A 88 -6.76 -2.29 10.77
N LYS A 89 -6.63 -3.24 9.85
CA LYS A 89 -5.34 -3.66 9.27
C LYS A 89 -5.46 -4.06 7.81
N PHE A 90 -4.45 -3.71 7.01
CA PHE A 90 -4.32 -4.19 5.64
C PHE A 90 -2.85 -4.20 5.20
N ALA A 91 -2.50 -5.18 4.36
CA ALA A 91 -1.19 -5.21 3.71
C ALA A 91 -1.16 -4.17 2.57
N SER A 92 -0.39 -3.10 2.75
CA SER A 92 -0.18 -2.06 1.73
C SER A 92 0.86 -2.47 0.68
N VAL A 93 1.86 -3.26 1.10
CA VAL A 93 2.95 -3.79 0.28
C VAL A 93 3.20 -5.24 0.68
N LEU A 94 3.42 -6.11 -0.30
CA LEU A 94 3.73 -7.52 -0.09
C LEU A 94 5.10 -7.86 -0.70
N LEU A 95 5.83 -8.74 -0.02
CA LEU A 95 7.01 -9.37 -0.56
C LEU A 95 6.59 -10.52 -1.49
N ILE A 96 6.95 -10.44 -2.77
CA ILE A 96 6.59 -11.45 -3.76
C ILE A 96 7.84 -12.14 -4.32
N GLY A 97 7.75 -13.46 -4.51
CA GLY A 97 8.80 -14.28 -5.10
C GLY A 97 8.27 -15.07 -6.29
N ARG A 98 9.11 -15.31 -7.29
CA ARG A 98 8.78 -16.25 -8.38
C ARG A 98 8.75 -17.66 -7.79
N LEU A 99 7.66 -18.39 -8.00
CA LEU A 99 7.44 -19.73 -7.46
C LEU A 99 8.64 -20.68 -7.68
N GLU A 100 9.09 -20.80 -8.95
CA GLU A 100 10.25 -21.63 -9.31
C GLU A 100 11.50 -21.29 -8.49
N TYR A 101 11.80 -20.00 -8.33
CA TYR A 101 12.99 -19.57 -7.58
C TYR A 101 12.88 -19.91 -6.10
N VAL A 102 11.71 -19.68 -5.48
CA VAL A 102 11.54 -19.94 -4.05
C VAL A 102 11.51 -21.44 -3.74
N THR A 103 11.03 -22.27 -4.66
CA THR A 103 11.08 -23.73 -4.55
C THR A 103 12.49 -24.28 -4.75
N GLU A 104 13.27 -23.74 -5.68
CA GLU A 104 14.63 -24.24 -5.98
C GLU A 104 15.70 -23.74 -4.99
N ASN A 105 15.44 -22.63 -4.28
CA ASN A 105 16.44 -21.98 -3.42
C ASN A 105 15.97 -21.79 -1.96
N PRO A 106 15.42 -22.82 -1.28
CA PRO A 106 14.75 -22.66 0.01
C PRO A 106 15.67 -22.10 1.09
N GLU A 107 16.95 -22.49 1.12
CA GLU A 107 17.92 -21.95 2.09
C GLU A 107 18.21 -20.46 1.91
N ILE A 108 18.32 -20.00 0.66
CA ILE A 108 18.57 -18.59 0.35
C ILE A 108 17.35 -17.77 0.72
N VAL A 109 16.15 -18.24 0.37
CA VAL A 109 14.90 -17.55 0.70
C VAL A 109 14.68 -17.51 2.21
N ALA A 110 14.96 -18.58 2.94
CA ALA A 110 14.85 -18.60 4.41
C ALA A 110 15.76 -17.53 5.05
N LYS A 111 17.04 -17.46 4.66
CA LYS A 111 17.99 -16.44 5.15
C LYS A 111 17.55 -15.02 4.77
N TRP A 112 16.96 -14.85 3.60
CA TRP A 112 16.44 -13.56 3.17
C TRP A 112 15.23 -13.13 3.98
N LEU A 113 14.26 -14.02 4.23
CA LEU A 113 13.12 -13.72 5.10
C LEU A 113 13.55 -13.41 6.54
N GLU A 114 14.53 -14.15 7.07
CA GLU A 114 15.11 -13.84 8.38
C GLU A 114 15.72 -12.44 8.40
N SER A 115 16.52 -12.09 7.38
CA SER A 115 17.12 -10.76 7.25
C SER A 115 16.07 -9.66 7.08
N HIS A 116 14.98 -9.96 6.36
CA HIS A 116 13.86 -9.05 6.17
C HIS A 116 13.12 -8.79 7.50
N GLN A 117 12.85 -9.83 8.28
CA GLN A 117 12.27 -9.71 9.62
C GLN A 117 13.16 -8.90 10.56
N GLN A 118 14.46 -9.20 10.59
CA GLN A 118 15.42 -8.46 11.41
C GLN A 118 15.46 -6.98 11.03
N THR A 119 15.35 -6.67 9.74
CA THR A 119 15.30 -5.29 9.23
C THR A 119 14.00 -4.59 9.64
N ALA A 120 12.85 -5.25 9.52
CA ALA A 120 11.56 -4.70 9.96
C ALA A 120 11.57 -4.37 11.45
N ASN A 121 12.07 -5.29 12.28
CA ASN A 121 12.23 -5.07 13.72
C ASN A 121 13.22 -3.94 14.01
N TRP A 122 14.34 -3.89 13.30
CA TRP A 122 15.32 -2.82 13.47
C TRP A 122 14.73 -1.44 13.16
N ILE A 123 13.93 -1.31 12.09
CA ILE A 123 13.27 -0.04 11.77
C ILE A 123 12.32 0.38 12.91
N HIS A 124 11.54 -0.56 13.44
CA HIS A 124 10.65 -0.31 14.57
C HIS A 124 11.41 0.17 15.83
N ASP A 125 12.59 -0.38 16.10
CA ASP A 125 13.36 -0.01 17.29
C ASP A 125 14.24 1.25 17.08
N ASN A 126 14.45 1.71 15.84
CA ASN A 126 15.44 2.73 15.50
C ASN A 126 14.85 3.85 14.62
N HIS A 127 13.82 4.55 15.13
CA HIS A 127 13.08 5.57 14.36
C HIS A 127 13.97 6.69 13.81
N LYS A 128 14.88 7.23 14.65
CA LYS A 128 15.73 8.36 14.26
C LYS A 128 16.72 7.97 13.17
N GLU A 129 17.38 6.84 13.33
CA GLU A 129 18.31 6.29 12.35
C GLU A 129 17.59 5.94 11.04
N THR A 130 16.38 5.37 11.14
CA THR A 130 15.52 5.10 9.98
C THR A 130 15.24 6.39 9.20
N ARG A 131 14.84 7.47 9.87
CA ARG A 131 14.60 8.76 9.22
C ARG A 131 15.85 9.28 8.52
N ILE A 132 17.02 9.22 9.17
CA ILE A 132 18.29 9.68 8.58
C ILE A 132 18.57 8.89 7.30
N ILE A 133 18.50 7.56 7.35
CA ILE A 133 18.74 6.67 6.19
C ILE A 133 17.72 6.96 5.08
N PHE A 134 16.44 7.16 5.43
CA PHE A 134 15.40 7.49 4.47
C PHE A 134 15.67 8.82 3.76
N ASN A 135 16.05 9.86 4.51
CA ASN A 135 16.37 11.16 3.93
C ASN A 135 17.67 11.14 3.11
N GLU A 136 18.67 10.35 3.50
CA GLU A 136 19.86 10.11 2.66
C GLU A 136 19.48 9.44 1.33
N PHE A 137 18.60 8.43 1.37
CA PHE A 137 18.06 7.79 0.16
C PHE A 137 17.31 8.80 -0.73
N MET A 138 16.45 9.63 -0.14
CA MET A 138 15.69 10.66 -0.86
C MET A 138 16.61 11.69 -1.50
N GLN A 139 17.63 12.17 -0.78
CA GLN A 139 18.62 13.10 -1.32
C GLN A 139 19.37 12.50 -2.52
N ASN A 140 19.77 11.24 -2.43
CA ASN A 140 20.53 10.58 -3.48
C ASN A 140 19.68 10.22 -4.71
N THR A 141 18.41 9.90 -4.52
CA THR A 141 17.51 9.42 -5.58
C THR A 141 16.70 10.54 -6.22
N MET A 142 16.22 11.47 -5.41
CA MET A 142 15.30 12.54 -5.81
C MET A 142 15.94 13.92 -5.75
N GLY A 143 17.17 14.06 -5.23
CA GLY A 143 17.88 15.33 -5.12
C GLY A 143 17.39 16.24 -3.99
N GLN A 144 16.45 15.78 -3.17
CA GLN A 144 15.82 16.54 -2.09
C GLN A 144 15.47 15.63 -0.90
N THR A 145 15.48 16.18 0.30
CA THR A 145 15.00 15.53 1.54
C THR A 145 13.57 15.95 1.86
N LEU A 146 12.92 15.22 2.75
CA LEU A 146 11.71 15.68 3.45
C LEU A 146 12.11 16.28 4.81
N SER A 147 11.22 17.08 5.42
CA SER A 147 11.43 17.54 6.80
C SER A 147 11.45 16.35 7.75
N ASP A 148 12.08 16.53 8.90
CA ASP A 148 12.15 15.45 9.89
C ASP A 148 10.76 15.08 10.39
N GLU A 149 9.90 16.08 10.57
CA GLU A 149 8.52 15.95 11.03
C GLU A 149 7.63 15.18 10.03
N VAL A 150 7.81 15.38 8.72
CA VAL A 150 7.06 14.62 7.70
C VAL A 150 7.46 13.15 7.73
N VAL A 151 8.76 12.86 7.83
CA VAL A 151 9.23 11.47 7.84
C VAL A 151 8.80 10.76 9.12
N ASP A 152 8.95 11.41 10.27
CA ASP A 152 8.59 10.84 11.56
C ASP A 152 7.06 10.58 11.67
N GLU A 153 6.21 11.51 11.19
CA GLU A 153 4.75 11.29 11.18
C GLU A 153 4.34 10.21 10.16
N ALA A 154 4.92 10.22 8.95
CA ALA A 154 4.64 9.21 7.94
C ALA A 154 5.02 7.79 8.43
N LEU A 155 6.17 7.64 9.12
CA LEU A 155 6.59 6.37 9.72
C LEU A 155 5.67 5.95 10.87
N ALA A 156 5.18 6.89 11.69
CA ALA A 156 4.26 6.58 12.78
C ALA A 156 2.89 6.08 12.30
N ASN A 157 2.50 6.43 11.07
CA ASN A 157 1.27 5.96 10.42
C ASN A 157 1.44 4.59 9.73
N LEU A 158 2.61 3.96 9.83
CA LEU A 158 2.91 2.68 9.20
C LEU A 158 3.22 1.61 10.26
N GLU A 159 2.68 0.41 10.07
CA GLU A 159 3.11 -0.80 10.77
C GLU A 159 4.04 -1.60 9.84
N LEU A 160 5.35 -1.53 10.11
CA LEU A 160 6.34 -2.32 9.37
C LEU A 160 6.43 -3.71 9.98
N THR A 161 5.85 -4.68 9.29
CA THR A 161 5.80 -6.09 9.68
C THR A 161 6.06 -7.00 8.50
N THR A 162 6.33 -8.27 8.77
CA THR A 162 6.45 -9.35 7.78
C THR A 162 5.15 -10.14 7.63
N ASP A 163 4.13 -9.84 8.45
CA ASP A 163 2.81 -10.45 8.36
C ASP A 163 2.12 -10.04 7.06
N TYR A 164 1.67 -11.02 6.27
CA TYR A 164 1.04 -10.78 4.97
C TYR A 164 -0.47 -10.50 5.05
N PHE A 165 -1.08 -10.62 6.23
CA PHE A 165 -2.51 -10.38 6.50
C PHE A 165 -3.45 -10.91 5.40
N ASP A 166 -3.66 -12.22 5.37
CA ASP A 166 -4.45 -12.93 4.35
C ASP A 166 -5.85 -12.33 4.10
N VAL A 167 -6.55 -11.90 5.16
CA VAL A 167 -7.87 -11.25 5.08
C VAL A 167 -7.82 -10.04 4.15
N SER A 168 -6.77 -9.22 4.26
CA SER A 168 -6.62 -8.00 3.45
C SER A 168 -6.32 -8.32 1.98
N VAL A 169 -5.48 -9.32 1.72
CA VAL A 169 -5.14 -9.77 0.36
C VAL A 169 -6.37 -10.31 -0.36
N ASN A 170 -7.13 -11.19 0.31
CA ASN A 170 -8.38 -11.72 -0.21
C ASN A 170 -9.41 -10.62 -0.46
N THR A 171 -9.51 -9.65 0.44
CA THR A 171 -10.42 -8.51 0.32
C THR A 171 -10.03 -7.61 -0.85
N PHE A 172 -8.73 -7.31 -1.04
CA PHE A 172 -8.24 -6.58 -2.20
C PHE A 172 -8.57 -7.30 -3.50
N ALA A 173 -8.33 -8.61 -3.59
CA ALA A 173 -8.63 -9.38 -4.79
C ALA A 173 -10.13 -9.33 -5.14
N LYS A 174 -11.00 -9.49 -4.14
CA LYS A 174 -12.46 -9.38 -4.32
C LYS A 174 -12.89 -7.98 -4.76
N ARG A 175 -12.31 -6.94 -4.16
CA ARG A 175 -12.56 -5.53 -4.55
C ARG A 175 -12.11 -5.28 -5.99
N ALA A 176 -10.91 -5.73 -6.35
CA ALA A 176 -10.35 -5.60 -7.69
C ALA A 176 -11.20 -6.33 -8.74
N ASP A 177 -11.65 -7.55 -8.45
CA ASP A 177 -12.55 -8.31 -9.31
C ASP A 177 -13.91 -7.63 -9.50
N THR A 178 -14.50 -7.15 -8.40
CA THR A 178 -15.77 -6.39 -8.43
C THR A 178 -15.66 -5.14 -9.30
N LEU A 179 -14.48 -4.49 -9.31
CA LEU A 179 -14.18 -3.33 -10.15
C LEU A 179 -13.80 -3.70 -11.60
N GLY A 180 -13.62 -4.99 -11.90
CA GLY A 180 -13.30 -5.51 -13.22
C GLY A 180 -11.81 -5.51 -13.56
N TYR A 181 -10.92 -5.41 -12.57
CA TYR A 181 -9.47 -5.39 -12.80
C TYR A 181 -8.86 -6.77 -13.00
N LEU A 182 -9.50 -7.85 -12.55
CA LEU A 182 -8.98 -9.21 -12.64
C LEU A 182 -9.51 -10.01 -13.86
N GLY A 183 -10.06 -9.32 -14.86
CA GLY A 183 -10.56 -9.94 -16.09
C GLY A 183 -11.97 -10.52 -15.95
N ARG A 184 -12.42 -11.28 -16.95
CA ARG A 184 -13.78 -11.84 -17.02
C ARG A 184 -13.85 -13.34 -16.73
N ASP A 185 -12.70 -14.01 -16.73
CA ASP A 185 -12.61 -15.46 -16.59
C ASP A 185 -12.49 -15.90 -15.12
N GLY A 186 -12.68 -14.95 -14.18
CA GLY A 186 -12.46 -15.14 -12.75
C GLY A 186 -10.99 -14.99 -12.35
N TYR A 187 -10.75 -15.04 -11.04
CA TYR A 187 -9.40 -15.01 -10.46
C TYR A 187 -9.24 -16.17 -9.46
N SER A 188 -8.00 -16.62 -9.28
CA SER A 188 -7.64 -17.55 -8.20
C SER A 188 -6.47 -16.97 -7.40
N LEU A 189 -6.51 -17.22 -6.09
CA LEU A 189 -5.42 -16.92 -5.16
C LEU A 189 -4.69 -18.19 -4.72
N ASP A 190 -4.93 -19.33 -5.39
CA ASP A 190 -4.28 -20.59 -5.07
C ASP A 190 -2.75 -20.44 -5.19
N GLY A 191 -2.04 -20.81 -4.13
CA GLY A 191 -0.58 -20.71 -4.07
C GLY A 191 -0.03 -19.28 -3.95
N ILE A 192 -0.87 -18.27 -3.68
CA ILE A 192 -0.38 -16.89 -3.47
C ILE A 192 0.43 -16.75 -2.18
N PHE A 193 0.13 -17.57 -1.17
CA PHE A 193 0.88 -17.61 0.09
C PHE A 193 1.86 -18.77 0.06
N PHE A 194 3.13 -18.45 0.31
CA PHE A 194 4.22 -19.42 0.38
C PHE A 194 4.65 -19.60 1.83
N ASN A 195 4.65 -20.85 2.31
CA ASN A 195 5.11 -21.16 3.67
C ASN A 195 6.43 -21.93 3.61
N ILE A 196 7.51 -21.35 4.13
CA ILE A 196 8.85 -21.97 4.13
C ILE A 196 8.94 -23.13 5.13
N THR A 197 8.03 -23.22 6.10
CA THR A 197 8.07 -24.30 7.12
C THR A 197 7.65 -25.67 6.61
N SER A 198 7.15 -25.81 5.38
CA SER A 198 6.93 -27.11 4.76
C SER A 198 8.23 -27.69 4.18
N ASN A 199 9.26 -27.83 5.01
CA ASN A 199 10.06 -29.04 4.92
C ASN A 199 9.17 -30.14 5.49
N GLU A 200 8.44 -30.85 4.63
CA GLU A 200 7.94 -32.17 5.00
C GLU A 200 9.12 -32.92 5.61
N SER A 201 8.96 -33.28 6.88
CA SER A 201 9.78 -34.28 7.54
C SER A 201 9.83 -35.49 6.62
N PHE A 202 11.00 -35.76 6.05
CA PHE A 202 11.36 -37.12 5.71
C PHE A 202 11.42 -37.88 7.03
N GLU A 203 10.27 -38.38 7.46
CA GLU A 203 10.21 -39.59 8.28
C GLU A 203 10.85 -40.69 7.42
N GLU A 204 12.15 -40.93 7.63
CA GLU A 204 12.72 -42.23 7.29
C GLU A 204 12.25 -43.21 8.35
N ASP A 205 11.26 -44.01 7.95
CA ASP A 205 10.96 -45.32 8.53
C ASP A 205 12.20 -46.24 8.44
N ASN A 206 12.55 -46.80 9.62
CA ASN A 206 13.49 -47.91 9.94
C ASN A 206 14.92 -47.57 10.39
#